data_AF-A0A3C0NMZ2-F1
#
_entry.id   AF-A0A3C0NMZ2-F1
#
_cell.length_a   1.000
_cell.length_b   1.000
_cell.length_c   1.000
_cell.angle_alpha   90.00
_cell.angle_beta   90.00
_cell.angle_gamma   90.00
#
_symmetry.space_group_name_H-M   'P 1'
#
loop_
_entity.id
_entity.type
_entity.pdbx_description
1 polymer ?
#
loop_
_entity_poly.entity_id
_entity_poly.type
_entity_poly.pdbx_seq_one_letter_code
_entity_poly.pdbx_strand_id
1 'polypeptide(L)'
;MDNTNDVIELLDILYGMVTEAWGVPLGNDKCIIEREKAIEIINDIKANLPTSLAEAKRLVAARDEFIGNAKREAEALRKSAEEKARIMVEEQEIVRIAKERSAEMIASAESKSKELRRV
;
A
#
# COMPACT_ATOMS: atom_id res chain seq x y z
N MET A 1 0.69 -15.72 17.78
CA MET A 1 1.10 -15.08 19.05
C MET A 1 2.52 -14.62 18.83
N ASP A 2 2.81 -13.35 19.08
CA ASP A 2 3.90 -12.59 18.47
C ASP A 2 5.30 -13.06 18.92
N ASN A 3 5.98 -13.84 18.08
CA ASN A 3 7.39 -14.22 18.28
C ASN A 3 8.34 -13.00 18.40
N THR A 4 7.91 -11.82 17.94
CA THR A 4 8.72 -10.59 18.02
C THR A 4 8.77 -10.03 19.43
N ASN A 5 7.68 -10.12 20.21
CA ASN A 5 7.71 -9.74 21.62
C ASN A 5 8.61 -10.70 22.40
N ASP A 6 8.55 -12.00 22.08
CA ASP A 6 9.37 -13.01 22.77
C ASP A 6 10.87 -12.76 22.60
N VAL A 7 11.35 -12.38 21.40
CA VAL A 7 12.78 -12.12 21.18
C VAL A 7 13.27 -10.86 21.90
N ILE A 8 12.45 -9.80 21.94
CA ILE A 8 12.80 -8.56 22.64
C ILE A 8 12.83 -8.79 24.14
N GLU A 9 11.88 -9.54 24.69
CA GLU A 9 11.87 -9.92 26.11
C GLU A 9 13.11 -10.74 26.48
N LEU A 10 13.52 -11.71 25.63
CA LEU A 10 14.75 -12.47 25.84
C LEU A 10 16.01 -11.58 25.83
N LEU A 11 16.05 -10.57 24.94
CA LEU A 11 17.13 -9.58 24.91
C LEU A 11 17.15 -8.72 26.18
N ASP A 12 15.99 -8.30 26.68
CA ASP A 12 15.87 -7.52 27.91
C ASP A 12 16.29 -8.34 29.14
N ILE A 13 15.93 -9.63 29.20
CA ILE A 13 16.38 -10.55 30.25
C ILE A 13 17.90 -10.72 30.19
N LEU A 14 18.47 -10.95 29.00
CA LEU A 14 19.92 -11.07 28.83
C LEU A 14 20.64 -9.79 29.24
N TYR A 15 20.09 -8.64 28.86
CA TYR A 15 20.61 -7.32 29.23
C TYR A 15 20.60 -7.14 30.76
N GLY A 16 19.47 -7.40 31.41
CA GLY A 16 19.32 -7.33 32.87
C GLY A 16 20.32 -8.24 33.60
N MET A 17 20.49 -9.47 33.12
CA MET A 17 21.45 -10.42 33.70
C MET A 17 22.89 -9.91 33.64
N VAL A 18 23.26 -9.10 32.64
CA VAL A 18 24.60 -8.52 32.53
C VAL A 18 24.73 -7.24 33.34
N THR A 19 23.71 -6.39 33.35
CA THR A 19 23.76 -5.09 34.06
C THR A 19 23.61 -5.21 35.58
N GLU A 20 22.90 -6.23 36.05
CA GLU A 20 22.72 -6.54 37.48
C GLU A 20 23.76 -7.53 38.01
N ALA A 21 24.66 -8.00 37.15
CA ALA A 21 25.68 -8.99 37.49
C ALA A 21 26.66 -8.47 38.55
N TRP A 22 27.08 -9.34 39.46
CA TRP A 22 28.08 -9.00 40.46
C TRP A 22 29.45 -8.80 39.82
N GLY A 23 30.09 -7.67 40.10
CA GLY A 23 31.45 -7.38 39.64
C GLY A 23 32.52 -8.24 40.32
N VAL A 24 33.62 -8.50 39.62
CA VAL A 24 34.77 -9.25 40.17
C VAL A 24 35.81 -8.27 40.75
N PRO A 25 36.28 -8.44 42.01
CA PRO A 25 37.34 -7.60 42.57
C PRO A 25 38.63 -7.65 41.74
N LEU A 26 39.21 -6.48 41.44
CA LEU A 26 40.36 -6.29 40.53
C LEU A 26 40.12 -6.79 39.09
N GLY A 27 38.88 -7.14 38.75
CA GLY A 27 38.48 -7.45 37.38
C GLY A 27 38.14 -6.16 36.64
N ASN A 28 38.93 -5.83 35.61
CA ASN A 28 38.66 -4.71 34.71
C ASN A 28 37.32 -4.93 33.99
N ASP A 29 36.23 -4.39 34.56
CA ASP A 29 34.85 -4.43 34.05
C ASP A 29 34.29 -5.85 33.80
N LYS A 30 34.76 -6.83 34.58
CA LYS A 30 34.27 -8.22 34.50
C LYS A 30 33.19 -8.46 35.55
N CYS A 31 32.17 -9.22 35.17
CA CYS A 31 31.08 -9.64 36.04
C CYS A 31 30.88 -11.16 36.04
N ILE A 32 30.22 -11.66 37.09
CA ILE A 32 29.87 -13.07 37.25
C ILE A 32 28.40 -13.24 36.86
N ILE A 33 28.14 -14.15 35.92
CA ILE A 33 26.80 -14.53 35.48
C ILE A 33 26.67 -16.05 35.39
N GLU A 34 25.43 -16.56 35.42
CA GLU A 34 25.13 -17.95 35.16
C GLU A 34 25.32 -18.27 33.67
N ARG A 35 26.47 -18.86 33.34
CA ARG A 35 26.89 -19.09 31.95
C ARG A 35 25.87 -19.90 31.16
N GLU A 36 25.36 -20.99 31.72
CA GLU A 36 24.47 -21.91 31.00
C GLU A 36 23.16 -21.22 30.63
N LYS A 37 22.55 -20.50 31.58
CA LYS A 37 21.36 -19.69 31.35
C LYS A 37 21.57 -18.61 30.29
N ALA A 38 22.73 -17.95 30.29
CA ALA A 38 23.05 -16.96 29.26
C ALA A 38 23.16 -17.57 27.86
N ILE A 39 23.77 -18.76 27.75
CA ILE A 39 23.89 -19.47 26.49
C ILE A 39 22.52 -19.93 25.99
N GLU A 40 21.64 -20.40 26.88
CA GLU A 40 20.27 -20.80 26.54
C GLU A 40 19.48 -19.63 25.95
N ILE A 41 19.45 -18.48 26.64
CA ILE A 41 18.77 -17.27 26.15
C ILE A 41 19.32 -16.83 24.77
N ILE A 42 20.65 -16.86 24.60
CA ILE A 42 21.27 -16.53 23.30
C ILE A 42 20.85 -17.51 22.20
N ASN A 43 20.75 -18.80 22.50
CA ASN A 43 20.31 -19.80 21.53
C ASN A 43 18.86 -19.59 21.12
N ASP A 44 17.98 -19.28 22.06
CA ASP A 44 16.57 -18.99 21.77
C ASP A 44 16.40 -17.74 20.91
N ILE A 45 17.14 -16.66 21.21
CA ILE A 45 17.19 -15.46 20.36
C ILE A 45 17.65 -15.84 18.95
N LYS A 46 18.73 -16.63 18.82
CA LYS A 46 19.27 -17.03 17.51
C LYS A 46 18.29 -17.90 16.71
N ALA A 47 17.49 -18.73 17.39
CA ALA A 47 16.50 -19.58 16.74
C ALA A 47 15.30 -18.76 16.23
N ASN A 48 14.85 -17.77 17.01
CA ASN A 48 13.58 -17.08 16.76
C ASN A 48 13.73 -15.76 15.97
N LEU A 49 14.86 -15.06 16.11
CA LEU A 49 15.08 -13.76 15.45
C LEU A 49 15.05 -13.83 13.92
N PRO A 50 15.67 -14.81 13.23
CA PRO A 50 15.65 -14.86 11.77
C PRO A 50 14.24 -15.00 11.20
N THR A 51 13.40 -15.84 11.82
CA THR A 51 12.02 -16.07 11.41
C THR A 51 11.17 -14.81 11.61
N SER A 52 11.24 -14.20 12.80
CA SER A 52 10.51 -12.97 13.12
C SER A 52 10.87 -11.82 12.19
N LEU A 53 12.17 -11.65 11.87
CA LEU A 53 12.63 -10.65 10.91
C LEU A 53 12.15 -10.94 9.48
N ALA A 54 12.14 -12.20 9.06
CA ALA A 54 11.64 -12.60 7.75
C ALA A 54 10.13 -12.34 7.63
N GLU A 55 9.35 -12.61 8.66
CA GLU A 55 7.92 -12.32 8.74
C GLU A 55 7.64 -10.82 8.67
N ALA A 56 8.36 -10.01 9.46
CA ALA A 56 8.23 -8.55 9.41
C ALA A 56 8.52 -8.00 7.99
N LYS A 57 9.59 -8.47 7.35
CA LYS A 57 9.92 -8.09 5.96
C LYS A 57 8.83 -8.51 4.97
N ARG A 58 8.27 -9.71 5.12
CA ARG A 58 7.17 -10.20 4.27
C ARG A 58 5.91 -9.34 4.44
N LEU A 59 5.57 -8.96 5.66
CA LEU A 59 4.41 -8.12 5.95
C LEU A 59 4.55 -6.74 5.30
N VAL A 60 5.73 -6.12 5.42
CA VAL A 60 6.02 -4.83 4.77
C VAL A 60 5.91 -4.94 3.25
N ALA A 61 6.49 -5.98 2.65
CA ALA A 61 6.41 -6.19 1.20
C ALA A 61 4.96 -6.43 0.72
N ALA A 62 4.19 -7.26 1.44
CA ALA A 62 2.79 -7.53 1.12
C ALA A 62 1.93 -6.27 1.21
N ARG A 63 2.23 -5.38 2.15
CA ARG A 63 1.55 -4.07 2.30
C ARG A 63 1.79 -3.17 1.10
N ASP A 64 3.00 -3.12 0.58
CA ASP A 64 3.30 -2.31 -0.62
C ASP A 64 2.64 -2.88 -1.88
N GLU A 65 2.61 -4.21 -2.04
CA GLU A 65 1.87 -4.87 -3.11
C GLU A 65 0.36 -4.58 -3.02
N PHE A 66 -0.22 -4.71 -1.82
CA PHE A 66 -1.63 -4.45 -1.57
C PHE A 66 -2.02 -3.01 -1.94
N ILE A 67 -1.20 -2.02 -1.56
CA ILE A 67 -1.44 -0.61 -1.92
C ILE A 67 -1.33 -0.41 -3.44
N GLY A 68 -0.37 -1.08 -4.09
CA GLY A 68 -0.24 -1.05 -5.55
C GLY A 68 -1.49 -1.60 -6.25
N ASN A 69 -2.02 -2.72 -5.76
CA ASN A 69 -3.24 -3.33 -6.29
C ASN A 69 -4.46 -2.43 -6.09
N ALA A 70 -4.65 -1.89 -4.88
CA ALA A 70 -5.74 -0.98 -4.56
C ALA A 70 -5.73 0.27 -5.45
N LYS A 71 -4.56 0.86 -5.72
CA LYS A 71 -4.42 2.00 -6.64
C LYS A 71 -4.84 1.66 -8.07
N ARG A 72 -4.41 0.50 -8.58
CA ARG A 72 -4.79 0.04 -9.93
C ARG A 72 -6.30 -0.21 -10.05
N GLU A 73 -6.89 -0.83 -9.03
CA GLU A 73 -8.33 -1.08 -8.98
C GLU A 73 -9.13 0.23 -8.92
N ALA A 74 -8.70 1.17 -8.07
CA ALA A 74 -9.31 2.49 -8.00
C ALA A 74 -9.23 3.25 -9.34
N GLU A 75 -8.10 3.18 -10.04
CA GLU A 75 -7.95 3.81 -11.35
C GLU A 75 -8.86 3.15 -12.41
N ALA A 76 -8.95 1.81 -12.40
CA ALA A 76 -9.85 1.07 -13.29
C ALA A 76 -11.32 1.43 -13.03
N LEU A 77 -11.72 1.52 -11.76
CA LEU A 77 -13.06 1.94 -11.37
C LEU A 77 -13.36 3.37 -11.83
N ARG A 78 -12.43 4.31 -11.62
CA ARG A 78 -12.57 5.69 -12.10
C ARG A 78 -12.78 5.75 -13.61
N LYS A 79 -11.94 5.05 -14.39
CA LYS A 79 -12.06 4.99 -15.86
C LYS A 79 -13.40 4.40 -16.29
N SER A 80 -13.87 3.35 -15.62
CA SER A 80 -15.18 2.76 -15.92
C SER A 80 -16.34 3.72 -15.61
N ALA A 81 -16.25 4.47 -14.51
CA ALA A 81 -17.26 5.47 -14.16
C ALA A 81 -17.27 6.65 -15.15
N GLU A 82 -16.11 7.14 -15.56
CA GLU A 82 -15.97 8.19 -16.58
C GLU A 82 -16.56 7.74 -17.93
N GLU A 83 -16.29 6.50 -18.36
CA GLU A 83 -16.85 5.95 -19.59
C GLU A 83 -18.38 5.85 -19.52
N LYS A 84 -18.91 5.31 -18.42
CA LYS A 84 -20.36 5.24 -18.21
C LYS A 84 -21.01 6.62 -18.19
N ALA A 85 -20.37 7.61 -17.56
CA ALA A 85 -20.86 8.98 -17.55
C ALA A 85 -20.88 9.57 -18.97
N ARG A 86 -19.85 9.32 -19.78
CA ARG A 86 -19.82 9.76 -21.19
C ARG A 86 -20.97 9.16 -21.99
N ILE A 87 -21.18 7.85 -21.88
CA ILE A 87 -22.27 7.14 -22.56
C ILE A 87 -23.63 7.70 -22.13
N MET A 88 -23.85 7.86 -20.82
CA MET A 88 -25.12 8.42 -20.31
C MET A 88 -25.39 9.85 -20.83
N VAL A 89 -24.35 10.69 -20.96
CA VAL A 89 -24.49 12.04 -21.53
C VAL A 89 -24.80 11.98 -23.02
N GLU A 90 -24.12 11.11 -23.77
CA GLU A 90 -24.36 10.91 -25.20
C GLU A 90 -25.78 10.38 -25.49
N GLU A 91 -26.29 9.51 -24.62
CA GLU A 91 -27.64 8.93 -24.71
C GLU A 91 -28.75 9.88 -24.23
N GLN A 92 -28.42 11.01 -23.60
CA GLN A 92 -29.46 11.95 -23.19
C GLN A 92 -30.21 12.50 -24.41
N GLU A 93 -31.54 12.35 -24.36
CA GLU A 93 -32.51 12.86 -25.34
C GLU A 93 -32.20 14.29 -25.79
N ILE A 94 -31.73 15.13 -24.86
CA ILE A 94 -31.35 16.53 -25.12
C ILE A 94 -30.19 16.64 -26.11
N VAL A 95 -29.16 15.78 -26.00
CA VAL A 95 -28.02 15.77 -26.93
C VAL A 95 -28.46 15.27 -28.31
N ARG A 96 -29.36 14.27 -28.36
CA ARG A 96 -29.96 13.78 -29.61
C ARG A 96 -30.74 14.88 -30.32
N ILE A 97 -31.66 15.54 -29.62
CA ILE A 97 -32.47 16.65 -30.15
C ILE A 97 -31.59 17.83 -30.57
N ALA A 98 -30.55 18.16 -29.79
CA ALA A 98 -29.62 19.23 -30.14
C ALA A 98 -28.85 18.95 -31.44
N LYS A 99 -28.39 17.70 -31.64
CA LYS A 99 -27.72 17.28 -32.89
C LYS A 99 -28.66 17.35 -34.10
N GLU A 100 -29.88 16.86 -33.94
CA GLU A 100 -30.91 16.85 -35.00
C GLU A 100 -31.26 18.28 -35.44
N ARG A 101 -31.50 19.17 -34.47
CA ARG A 101 -31.79 20.59 -34.73
C ARG A 101 -30.60 21.34 -35.34
N SER A 102 -29.37 20.99 -34.95
CA SER A 102 -28.15 21.54 -35.57
C SER A 102 -28.04 21.12 -37.04
N ALA A 103 -28.29 19.84 -37.34
CA ALA A 103 -28.29 19.33 -38.71
C ALA A 103 -29.36 20.01 -39.58
N GLU A 104 -30.56 20.20 -39.06
CA GLU A 104 -31.62 20.95 -39.75
C GLU A 104 -31.21 22.41 -40.05
N MET A 105 -30.58 23.08 -39.07
CA MET A 105 -30.13 24.46 -39.24
C MET A 105 -29.06 24.57 -40.33
N ILE A 106 -28.09 23.66 -40.35
CA ILE A 106 -27.05 23.60 -41.39
C ILE A 106 -27.69 23.34 -42.76
N ALA A 107 -28.58 22.35 -42.87
CA ALA A 107 -29.26 22.04 -44.12
C ALA A 107 -30.07 23.24 -44.66
N SER A 108 -30.76 23.95 -43.77
CA SER A 108 -31.49 25.18 -44.13
C SER A 108 -30.55 26.29 -44.59
N ALA A 109 -29.44 26.50 -43.91
CA ALA A 109 -28.44 27.50 -44.29
C ALA A 109 -27.80 27.18 -45.65
N GLU A 110 -27.45 25.92 -45.90
CA GLU A 110 -26.91 25.48 -47.19
C GLU A 110 -27.92 25.64 -48.33
N SER A 111 -29.19 25.29 -48.09
CA SER A 111 -30.27 25.45 -49.07
C SER A 111 -30.45 26.93 -49.45
N LYS A 112 -30.54 27.82 -48.45
CA LYS A 112 -30.64 29.28 -48.67
C LYS A 112 -29.42 29.83 -49.39
N SER A 113 -28.22 29.37 -49.04
CA SER A 113 -26.99 29.78 -49.73
C SER A 113 -26.98 29.35 -51.20
N LYS A 114 -27.45 28.13 -51.51
CA LYS A 114 -27.58 27.66 -52.90
C LYS A 114 -28.61 28.44 -53.70
N GLU A 115 -29.73 28.84 -53.09
CA GLU A 115 -30.71 29.72 -53.73
C GLU A 115 -30.11 31.08 -54.04
N LEU A 116 -29.45 31.72 -53.08
CA LEU A 116 -28.81 33.02 -53.28
C LEU A 116 -27.74 33.00 -54.38
N ARG A 117 -27.05 31.87 -54.57
CA ARG A 117 -26.01 31.72 -55.62
C ARG A 117 -26.60 31.52 -57.03
N ARG A 118 -27.91 31.28 -57.16
CA ARG A 118 -28.62 31.10 -58.43
C ARG A 118 -29.30 32.37 -58.94
N VAL A 119 -29.32 33.44 -58.15
CA VAL A 119 -29.83 34.78 -58.51
C VAL A 119 -28.65 35.66 -58.91
#